data_AF-A0A961FW10-F1
#
_entry.id   AF-A0A961FW10-F1
#
_cell.length_a   1.000
_cell.length_b   1.000
_cell.length_c   1.000
_cell.angle_alpha   90.00
_cell.angle_beta   90.00
_cell.angle_gamma   90.00
#
_symmetry.space_group_name_H-M   'P 1'
#
loop_
_entity.id
_entity.type
_entity.pdbx_description
1 polymer ?
#
loop_
_entity_poly.entity_id
_entity_poly.type
_entity_poly.pdbx_seq_one_letter_code
_entity_poly.pdbx_strand_id
1 'polypeptide(L)'
;LDSLYPDASVRTIASRWNNSGDLSVDSYGWSLGITSEKSKYQPANLIVQITGQDTAGNPRYEVVASDLRIPKQTPYYVAAVVEVGAGKDGGTVTFHARNLADPKATTQTVVVPHSFTGPVSLPERRLFLGGRGTPHHLFDGAIARFRLSNRALETKELLIGEQPAADALVDANFTQPALTEKLVRAEPEAGAKVASKPADPRLNSLLDLSLALLNSNEFLYID
;
A
#
# COMPACT_ATOMS: atom_id res chain seq x y z
N LEU A 1 1.82 -12.99 -4.50
CA LEU A 1 0.97 -12.53 -5.63
C LEU A 1 0.57 -13.79 -6.35
N ASP A 2 -0.68 -14.19 -6.20
CA ASP A 2 -1.09 -15.55 -6.53
C ASP A 2 -1.86 -15.54 -7.85
N SER A 3 -2.63 -14.48 -8.10
CA SER A 3 -3.28 -14.26 -9.39
C SER A 3 -3.37 -12.78 -9.80
N LEU A 4 -3.62 -12.57 -11.09
CA LEU A 4 -4.02 -11.28 -11.66
C LEU A 4 -5.52 -11.32 -12.00
N TYR A 5 -6.17 -10.17 -12.03
CA TYR A 5 -7.53 -10.10 -12.55
C TYR A 5 -7.55 -10.36 -14.07
N PRO A 6 -8.62 -10.96 -14.61
CA PRO A 6 -8.77 -11.12 -16.06
C PRO A 6 -9.04 -9.81 -16.80
N ASP A 7 -9.29 -8.71 -16.07
CA ASP A 7 -9.53 -7.37 -16.59
C ASP A 7 -8.37 -6.41 -16.28
N ALA A 8 -8.61 -5.11 -16.37
CA ALA A 8 -7.61 -4.07 -16.10
C ALA A 8 -7.53 -3.67 -14.62
N SER A 9 -8.25 -4.36 -13.72
CA SER A 9 -8.25 -4.06 -12.29
C SER A 9 -6.87 -4.23 -11.68
N VAL A 10 -6.50 -3.34 -10.77
CA VAL A 10 -5.22 -3.41 -10.05
C VAL A 10 -5.34 -4.34 -8.83
N ARG A 11 -4.34 -5.20 -8.60
CA ARG A 11 -4.13 -5.92 -7.34
C ARG A 11 -3.50 -4.93 -6.34
N THR A 12 -4.31 -4.35 -5.45
CA THR A 12 -3.84 -3.27 -4.57
C THR A 12 -3.11 -3.80 -3.35
N ILE A 13 -1.83 -3.49 -3.21
CA ILE A 13 -1.01 -3.90 -2.06
C ILE A 13 -1.36 -3.04 -0.85
N ALA A 14 -1.39 -1.72 -1.00
CA ALA A 14 -1.74 -0.79 0.06
C ALA A 14 -2.31 0.50 -0.53
N SER A 15 -3.23 1.15 0.19
CA SER A 15 -3.78 2.44 -0.23
C SER A 15 -4.18 3.33 0.95
N ARG A 16 -4.14 4.64 0.73
CA ARG A 16 -4.93 5.64 1.47
C ARG A 16 -5.92 6.29 0.53
N TRP A 17 -6.70 5.46 -0.13
CA TRP A 17 -7.57 5.87 -1.23
C TRP A 17 -8.67 4.84 -1.45
N ASN A 18 -9.86 5.30 -1.86
CA ASN A 18 -11.04 4.46 -2.03
C ASN A 18 -11.68 4.52 -3.42
N ASN A 19 -11.39 5.51 -4.27
CA ASN A 19 -12.04 5.62 -5.59
C ASN A 19 -11.30 6.55 -6.57
N SER A 20 -11.24 6.17 -7.84
CA SER A 20 -10.68 6.99 -8.94
C SER A 20 -11.62 7.98 -9.60
N GLY A 21 -12.93 7.86 -9.37
CA GLY A 21 -13.93 8.71 -10.04
C GLY A 21 -14.16 10.08 -9.37
N ASP A 22 -13.82 10.21 -8.10
CA ASP A 22 -13.94 11.47 -7.35
C ASP A 22 -12.57 12.17 -7.33
N LEU A 23 -12.54 13.43 -7.74
CA LEU A 23 -11.35 14.28 -7.75
C LEU A 23 -11.50 15.52 -6.84
N SER A 24 -12.50 15.52 -5.96
CA SER A 24 -12.59 16.53 -4.90
C SER A 24 -11.37 16.47 -3.98
N VAL A 25 -11.07 17.56 -3.27
CA VAL A 25 -9.89 17.60 -2.37
C VAL A 25 -9.96 16.49 -1.32
N ASP A 26 -11.16 16.21 -0.80
CA ASP A 26 -11.41 15.14 0.16
C ASP A 26 -11.16 13.74 -0.43
N SER A 27 -11.07 13.63 -1.76
CA SER A 27 -10.85 12.40 -2.53
C SER A 27 -9.37 12.04 -2.70
N TYR A 28 -8.45 12.97 -2.43
CA TYR A 28 -7.02 12.80 -2.69
C TYR A 28 -6.40 11.63 -1.92
N GLY A 29 -5.43 10.98 -2.53
CA GLY A 29 -4.92 9.71 -2.02
C GLY A 29 -4.04 8.99 -3.01
N TRP A 30 -3.46 7.90 -2.51
CA TRP A 30 -2.58 7.03 -3.28
C TRP A 30 -2.94 5.57 -3.12
N SER A 31 -2.53 4.76 -4.09
CA SER A 31 -2.65 3.31 -4.09
C SER A 31 -1.42 2.69 -4.75
N LEU A 32 -0.70 1.86 -4.01
CA LEU A 32 0.38 1.02 -4.53
C LEU A 32 -0.20 -0.33 -4.92
N GLY A 33 0.07 -0.79 -6.14
CA GLY A 33 -0.48 -2.06 -6.60
C GLY A 33 0.19 -2.59 -7.85
N ILE A 34 -0.33 -3.73 -8.31
CA ILE A 34 0.17 -4.46 -9.46
C ILE A 34 -0.93 -4.53 -10.52
N THR A 35 -0.60 -4.18 -11.76
CA THR A 35 -1.54 -4.23 -12.88
C THR A 35 -1.90 -5.66 -13.29
N SER A 36 -3.11 -5.83 -13.80
CA SER A 36 -3.60 -7.14 -14.26
C SER A 36 -3.64 -7.27 -15.79
N GLU A 37 -4.19 -8.38 -16.29
CA GLU A 37 -4.02 -8.91 -17.64
C GLU A 37 -4.38 -7.92 -18.77
N LYS A 38 -5.40 -7.06 -18.56
CA LYS A 38 -5.85 -6.10 -19.59
C LYS A 38 -5.41 -4.66 -19.32
N SER A 39 -4.45 -4.45 -18.42
CA SER A 39 -3.92 -3.11 -18.17
C SER A 39 -3.20 -2.56 -19.39
N LYS A 40 -3.47 -1.30 -19.73
CA LYS A 40 -2.70 -0.56 -20.76
C LYS A 40 -1.23 -0.36 -20.37
N TYR A 41 -0.90 -0.49 -19.08
CA TYR A 41 0.47 -0.43 -18.55
C TYR A 41 1.14 -1.82 -18.50
N GLN A 42 0.61 -2.77 -19.28
CA GLN A 42 1.02 -4.18 -19.33
C GLN A 42 0.72 -4.95 -18.02
N PRO A 43 0.60 -6.28 -18.06
CA PRO A 43 0.36 -7.09 -16.87
C PRO A 43 1.55 -7.11 -15.91
N ALA A 44 1.26 -7.40 -14.64
CA ALA A 44 2.27 -7.57 -13.58
C ALA A 44 3.18 -6.36 -13.33
N ASN A 45 2.80 -5.16 -13.76
CA ASN A 45 3.54 -3.92 -13.57
C ASN A 45 3.30 -3.35 -12.18
N LEU A 46 4.36 -3.04 -11.44
CA LEU A 46 4.27 -2.29 -10.20
C LEU A 46 3.96 -0.82 -10.51
N ILE A 47 2.87 -0.31 -9.94
CA ILE A 47 2.38 1.05 -10.20
C ILE A 47 2.00 1.76 -8.91
N VAL A 48 2.06 3.09 -8.93
CA VAL A 48 1.38 3.95 -7.96
C VAL A 48 0.29 4.72 -8.70
N GLN A 49 -0.91 4.69 -8.15
CA GLN A 49 -2.02 5.54 -8.57
C GLN A 49 -2.11 6.70 -7.60
N ILE A 50 -2.21 7.93 -8.10
CA ILE A 50 -2.22 9.14 -7.28
C ILE A 50 -3.40 10.01 -7.71
N THR A 51 -4.06 10.60 -6.72
CA THR A 51 -5.00 11.71 -6.88
C THR A 51 -4.51 12.89 -6.04
N GLY A 52 -4.49 14.07 -6.64
CA GLY A 52 -3.95 15.28 -6.01
C GLY A 52 -4.03 16.49 -6.94
N GLN A 53 -3.36 17.58 -6.55
CA GLN A 53 -3.22 18.78 -7.40
C GLN A 53 -1.98 18.70 -8.27
N ASP A 54 -2.15 19.01 -9.56
CA ASP A 54 -1.05 19.10 -10.52
C ASP A 54 -0.32 20.46 -10.47
N THR A 55 0.72 20.62 -11.30
CA THR A 55 1.52 21.85 -11.42
C THR A 55 0.72 23.10 -11.79
N ALA A 56 -0.48 22.94 -12.34
CA ALA A 56 -1.39 24.04 -12.68
C ALA A 56 -2.46 24.27 -11.60
N GLY A 57 -2.42 23.52 -10.48
CA GLY A 57 -3.39 23.59 -9.39
C GLY A 57 -4.69 22.84 -9.67
N ASN A 58 -4.76 22.04 -10.75
CA ASN A 58 -5.97 21.31 -11.09
C ASN A 58 -5.99 19.95 -10.40
N PRO A 59 -7.16 19.50 -9.92
CA PRO A 59 -7.31 18.15 -9.41
C PRO A 59 -7.10 17.13 -10.54
N ARG A 60 -6.24 16.15 -10.30
CA ARG A 60 -5.82 15.18 -11.30
C ARG A 60 -5.70 13.78 -10.72
N TYR A 61 -5.95 12.80 -11.58
CA TYR A 61 -5.60 11.41 -11.38
C TYR A 61 -4.47 11.02 -12.33
N GLU A 62 -3.46 10.31 -11.83
CA GLU A 62 -2.36 9.80 -12.62
C GLU A 62 -2.00 8.39 -12.19
N VAL A 63 -1.59 7.56 -13.16
CA VAL A 63 -0.96 6.26 -12.91
C VAL A 63 0.50 6.39 -13.27
N VAL A 64 1.35 6.28 -12.25
CA VAL A 64 2.80 6.28 -12.38
C VAL A 64 3.24 4.81 -12.48
N ALA A 65 3.75 4.41 -13.63
CA ALA A 65 4.10 3.03 -13.93
C ALA A 65 5.62 2.82 -13.97
N SER A 66 6.11 1.85 -13.20
CA SER A 66 7.56 1.63 -13.02
C SER A 66 8.20 0.77 -14.10
N ASP A 67 7.39 0.01 -14.83
CA ASP A 67 7.80 -1.10 -15.68
C ASP A 67 8.53 -2.26 -14.99
N LEU A 68 8.63 -2.26 -13.67
CA LEU A 68 9.07 -3.42 -12.89
C LEU A 68 7.98 -4.50 -12.90
N ARG A 69 8.32 -5.68 -13.41
CA ARG A 69 7.40 -6.82 -13.51
C ARG A 69 7.52 -7.72 -12.28
N ILE A 70 6.40 -7.92 -11.58
CA ILE A 70 6.32 -8.76 -10.38
C ILE A 70 5.67 -10.10 -10.75
N PRO A 71 6.46 -11.20 -10.86
CA PRO A 71 5.92 -12.49 -11.24
C PRO A 71 4.93 -13.04 -10.19
N LYS A 72 3.94 -13.80 -10.67
CA LYS A 72 3.09 -14.59 -9.79
C LYS A 72 3.91 -15.66 -9.07
N GLN A 73 3.47 -16.04 -7.88
CA GLN A 73 4.03 -17.13 -7.06
C GLN A 73 5.52 -16.96 -6.69
N THR A 74 6.05 -15.74 -6.78
CA THR A 74 7.43 -15.41 -6.38
C THR A 74 7.40 -14.39 -5.24
N PRO A 75 8.03 -14.67 -4.08
CA PRO A 75 8.15 -13.68 -3.02
C PRO A 75 9.00 -12.51 -3.51
N TYR A 76 8.45 -11.30 -3.41
CA TYR A 76 9.09 -10.07 -3.84
C TYR A 76 9.03 -9.02 -2.73
N TYR A 77 10.13 -8.32 -2.54
CA TYR A 77 10.12 -7.03 -1.89
C TYR A 77 9.77 -5.97 -2.92
N VAL A 78 8.83 -5.08 -2.59
CA VAL A 78 8.51 -3.90 -3.39
C VAL A 78 8.40 -2.67 -2.49
N ALA A 79 8.79 -1.52 -3.03
CA ALA A 79 8.56 -0.23 -2.39
C ALA A 79 8.35 0.87 -3.44
N ALA A 80 7.66 1.93 -3.02
CA ALA A 80 7.54 3.17 -3.76
C ALA A 80 7.81 4.33 -2.80
N VAL A 81 8.78 5.17 -3.13
CA VAL A 81 9.07 6.43 -2.45
C VAL A 81 8.48 7.54 -3.29
N VAL A 82 7.51 8.27 -2.73
CA VAL A 82 6.79 9.33 -3.45
C VAL A 82 7.27 10.68 -2.92
N GLU A 83 7.85 11.48 -3.81
CA GLU A 83 8.30 12.83 -3.53
C GLU A 83 7.47 13.80 -4.36
N VAL A 84 6.71 14.66 -3.69
CA VAL A 84 6.03 15.78 -4.34
C VAL A 84 7.00 16.94 -4.43
N GLY A 85 7.24 17.47 -5.62
CA GLY A 85 8.19 18.58 -5.75
C GLY A 85 7.57 19.92 -5.38
N ALA A 86 8.45 20.87 -5.07
CA ALA A 86 8.07 22.22 -4.74
C ALA A 86 7.80 23.03 -6.01
N GLY A 87 6.62 23.65 -6.12
CA GLY A 87 6.35 24.63 -7.17
C GLY A 87 5.85 24.01 -8.47
N LYS A 88 6.54 24.23 -9.60
CA LYS A 88 6.03 23.95 -10.95
C LYS A 88 6.57 22.67 -11.60
N ASP A 89 7.51 21.98 -10.95
CA ASP A 89 8.32 20.94 -11.60
C ASP A 89 7.78 19.51 -11.37
N GLY A 90 6.60 19.37 -10.76
CA GLY A 90 6.03 18.06 -10.43
C GLY A 90 6.87 17.34 -9.38
N GLY A 91 6.84 16.01 -9.35
CA GLY A 91 7.60 15.20 -8.40
C GLY A 91 8.04 13.87 -9.00
N THR A 92 8.48 12.95 -8.16
CA THR A 92 9.00 11.64 -8.57
C THR A 92 8.42 10.51 -7.73
N VAL A 93 8.21 9.36 -8.37
CA VAL A 93 8.09 8.09 -7.66
C VAL A 93 9.33 7.25 -7.95
N THR A 94 10.06 6.91 -6.90
CA THR A 94 11.17 5.95 -6.96
C THR A 94 10.66 4.58 -6.53
N PHE A 95 10.62 3.65 -7.47
CA PHE A 95 10.21 2.28 -7.25
C PHE A 95 11.41 1.39 -6.97
N HIS A 96 11.24 0.45 -6.06
CA HIS A 96 12.22 -0.61 -5.80
C HIS A 96 11.54 -1.97 -5.88
N ALA A 97 12.20 -2.95 -6.51
CA ALA A 97 11.75 -4.33 -6.50
C ALA A 97 12.96 -5.27 -6.34
N ARG A 98 12.82 -6.30 -5.50
CA ARG A 98 13.83 -7.34 -5.33
C ARG A 98 13.16 -8.70 -5.21
N ASN A 99 13.61 -9.65 -6.04
CA ASN A 99 13.21 -11.04 -5.91
C ASN A 99 13.79 -11.60 -4.60
N LEU A 100 12.93 -12.09 -3.71
CA LEU A 100 13.36 -12.67 -2.42
C LEU A 100 13.57 -14.19 -2.51
N ALA A 101 13.13 -14.84 -3.59
CA ALA A 101 13.40 -16.26 -3.81
C ALA A 101 14.84 -16.52 -4.28
N ASP A 102 15.51 -15.51 -4.84
CA ASP A 102 16.90 -15.59 -5.25
C ASP A 102 17.77 -14.76 -4.30
N PRO A 103 18.63 -15.39 -3.47
CA PRO A 103 19.49 -14.68 -2.53
C PRO A 103 20.52 -13.77 -3.23
N LYS A 104 20.82 -14.04 -4.51
CA LYS A 104 21.75 -13.23 -5.33
C LYS A 104 21.05 -12.09 -6.07
N ALA A 105 19.71 -12.01 -6.03
CA ALA A 105 18.99 -10.96 -6.71
C ALA A 105 19.37 -9.58 -6.15
N THR A 106 19.66 -8.67 -7.06
CA THR A 106 19.90 -7.26 -6.76
C THR A 106 18.58 -6.49 -6.74
N THR A 107 18.55 -5.38 -6.01
CA THR A 107 17.39 -4.48 -6.00
C THR A 107 17.36 -3.68 -7.30
N GLN A 108 16.28 -3.83 -8.06
CA GLN A 108 15.98 -2.99 -9.21
C GLN A 108 15.39 -1.67 -8.73
N THR A 109 15.80 -0.55 -9.32
CA THR A 109 15.32 0.80 -8.98
C THR A 109 14.92 1.53 -10.24
N VAL A 110 13.72 2.13 -10.27
CA VAL A 110 13.22 2.95 -11.37
C VAL A 110 12.66 4.25 -10.82
N VAL A 111 13.06 5.38 -11.40
CA VAL A 111 12.54 6.71 -11.04
C VAL A 111 11.63 7.18 -12.16
N VAL A 112 10.39 7.55 -11.82
CA VAL A 112 9.39 8.02 -12.78
C VAL A 112 8.86 9.39 -12.35
N PRO A 113 8.89 10.41 -13.22
CA PRO A 113 8.33 11.72 -12.90
C PRO A 113 6.79 11.68 -12.87
N HIS A 114 6.19 12.58 -12.09
CA HIS A 114 4.75 12.81 -12.05
C HIS A 114 4.42 14.30 -11.93
N SER A 115 3.16 14.67 -12.17
CA SER A 115 2.75 16.09 -12.21
C SER A 115 2.28 16.70 -10.88
N PHE A 116 2.20 15.95 -9.78
CA PHE A 116 1.71 16.46 -8.49
C PHE A 116 2.70 17.34 -7.72
N THR A 117 2.19 18.41 -7.12
CA THR A 117 2.98 19.44 -6.40
C THR A 117 2.45 19.74 -4.98
N GLY A 118 1.35 19.09 -4.58
CA GLY A 118 0.70 19.27 -3.29
C GLY A 118 0.45 17.95 -2.56
N PRO A 119 -0.32 17.95 -1.45
CA PRO A 119 -0.62 16.75 -0.69
C PRO A 119 -1.30 15.68 -1.56
N VAL A 120 -0.72 14.48 -1.59
CA VAL A 120 -1.25 13.30 -2.29
C VAL A 120 -1.95 12.31 -1.36
N SER A 121 -2.19 12.74 -0.11
CA SER A 121 -2.95 12.00 0.91
C SER A 121 -3.33 12.96 2.03
N LEU A 122 -4.50 12.72 2.63
CA LEU A 122 -4.92 13.43 3.83
C LEU A 122 -4.75 12.52 5.07
N PRO A 123 -4.31 13.05 6.23
CA PRO A 123 -4.04 12.25 7.44
C PRO A 123 -5.21 11.39 7.92
N GLU A 124 -6.44 11.89 7.81
CA GLU A 124 -7.69 11.26 8.23
C GLU A 124 -8.09 10.06 7.35
N ARG A 125 -7.42 9.84 6.22
CA ARG A 125 -7.74 8.72 5.35
C ARG A 125 -7.27 7.41 5.95
N ARG A 126 -8.22 6.47 6.01
CA ARG A 126 -7.95 5.08 6.40
C ARG A 126 -6.91 4.48 5.48
N LEU A 127 -5.93 3.82 6.08
CA LEU A 127 -5.00 2.95 5.39
C LEU A 127 -5.65 1.58 5.18
N PHE A 128 -5.62 1.11 3.94
CA PHE A 128 -5.99 -0.25 3.58
C PHE A 128 -4.73 -1.03 3.21
N LEU A 129 -4.63 -2.27 3.70
CA LEU A 129 -3.64 -3.25 3.28
C LEU A 129 -4.38 -4.36 2.52
N GLY A 130 -3.90 -4.72 1.33
CA GLY A 130 -4.51 -5.73 0.48
C GLY A 130 -5.76 -5.28 -0.29
N GLY A 131 -6.04 -3.98 -0.39
CA GLY A 131 -7.22 -3.46 -1.08
C GLY A 131 -7.29 -1.93 -1.06
N ARG A 132 -8.44 -1.38 -1.50
CA ARG A 132 -8.69 0.07 -1.50
C ARG A 132 -10.13 0.47 -1.14
N GLY A 133 -10.66 -0.03 -0.01
CA GLY A 133 -12.00 0.36 0.49
C GLY A 133 -13.19 -0.05 -0.39
N THR A 134 -12.96 -0.90 -1.40
CA THR A 134 -13.99 -1.49 -2.27
C THR A 134 -13.72 -2.99 -2.40
N PRO A 135 -14.75 -3.83 -2.66
CA PRO A 135 -14.55 -5.27 -2.86
C PRO A 135 -13.84 -5.61 -4.18
N HIS A 136 -13.69 -4.63 -5.06
CA HIS A 136 -12.88 -4.74 -6.27
C HIS A 136 -11.46 -4.23 -5.98
N HIS A 137 -10.46 -4.72 -6.71
CA HIS A 137 -9.04 -4.36 -6.52
C HIS A 137 -8.33 -4.94 -5.29
N LEU A 138 -8.81 -6.07 -4.78
CA LEU A 138 -8.17 -6.80 -3.69
C LEU A 138 -6.84 -7.40 -4.14
N PHE A 139 -5.85 -7.36 -3.26
CA PHE A 139 -4.64 -8.16 -3.42
C PHE A 139 -4.98 -9.63 -3.31
N ASP A 140 -4.26 -10.44 -4.09
CA ASP A 140 -4.34 -11.89 -4.00
C ASP A 140 -2.94 -12.44 -3.78
N GLY A 141 -2.72 -13.00 -2.60
CA GLY A 141 -1.44 -13.49 -2.09
C GLY A 141 -1.07 -12.95 -0.71
N ALA A 142 0.05 -13.44 -0.18
CA ALA A 142 0.51 -13.09 1.16
C ALA A 142 1.31 -11.78 1.21
N ILE A 143 1.15 -11.02 2.30
CA ILE A 143 1.99 -9.86 2.67
C ILE A 143 2.67 -10.19 4.00
N ALA A 144 3.98 -10.39 3.97
CA ALA A 144 4.76 -10.81 5.14
C ALA A 144 5.14 -9.64 6.07
N ARG A 145 5.47 -8.48 5.50
CA ARG A 145 5.83 -7.27 6.24
C ARG A 145 5.37 -6.03 5.46
N PHE A 146 4.92 -5.02 6.17
CA PHE A 146 4.48 -3.74 5.61
C PHE A 146 5.04 -2.59 6.44
N ARG A 147 5.61 -1.59 5.78
CA ARG A 147 6.05 -0.34 6.42
C ARG A 147 5.57 0.86 5.61
N LEU A 148 5.01 1.84 6.31
CA LEU A 148 4.69 3.17 5.79
C LEU A 148 5.48 4.21 6.59
N SER A 149 6.15 5.13 5.91
CA SER A 149 6.92 6.21 6.55
C SER A 149 6.40 7.58 6.10
N ASN A 150 6.59 8.62 6.90
CA ASN A 150 6.13 9.98 6.62
C ASN A 150 7.16 10.85 5.86
N ARG A 151 8.27 10.26 5.41
CA ARG A 151 9.31 10.92 4.62
C ARG A 151 9.77 10.04 3.47
N ALA A 152 10.42 10.67 2.50
CA ALA A 152 11.19 9.95 1.50
C ALA A 152 12.37 9.21 2.17
N LEU A 153 12.43 7.89 1.97
CA LEU A 153 13.51 7.05 2.47
C LEU A 153 14.56 6.85 1.39
N GLU A 154 15.84 6.86 1.77
CA GLU A 154 16.91 6.39 0.89
C GLU A 154 16.88 4.86 0.77
N THR A 155 17.50 4.31 -0.29
CA THR A 155 17.56 2.86 -0.53
C THR A 155 18.09 2.06 0.66
N LYS A 156 19.06 2.60 1.41
CA LYS A 156 19.65 1.95 2.60
C LYS A 156 18.70 1.91 3.80
N GLU A 157 17.68 2.77 3.82
CA GLU A 157 16.71 2.91 4.91
C GLU A 157 15.44 2.09 4.69
N LEU A 158 15.29 1.55 3.49
CA LEU A 158 14.23 0.61 3.12
C LEU A 158 14.29 -0.68 3.94
N LEU A 159 13.23 -1.48 3.89
CA LEU A 159 13.13 -2.73 4.66
C LEU A 159 14.23 -3.76 4.33
N ILE A 160 14.84 -3.64 3.16
CA ILE A 160 15.95 -4.51 2.71
C ILE A 160 17.34 -3.98 3.12
N GLY A 161 17.40 -2.86 3.84
CA GLY A 161 18.62 -2.22 4.33
C GLY A 161 18.69 -2.16 5.86
N GLU A 162 19.32 -1.10 6.39
CA GLU A 162 19.68 -0.92 7.80
C GLU A 162 18.52 -0.43 8.70
N GLN A 163 17.38 -0.05 8.11
CA GLN A 163 16.11 0.32 8.76
C GLN A 163 16.23 1.32 9.95
N PRO A 164 16.03 2.63 9.74
CA PRO A 164 15.91 3.58 10.85
C PRO A 164 14.60 3.36 11.60
N ALA A 165 14.64 3.37 12.94
CA ALA A 165 13.51 3.01 13.80
C ALA A 165 12.45 4.12 14.01
N ALA A 166 12.76 5.39 13.71
CA ALA A 166 11.97 6.53 14.18
C ALA A 166 10.90 7.07 13.21
N ASP A 167 10.97 6.72 11.92
CA ASP A 167 10.19 7.41 10.87
C ASP A 167 8.98 6.62 10.33
N ALA A 168 8.72 5.44 10.89
CA ALA A 168 7.61 4.59 10.48
C ALA A 168 6.29 5.06 11.11
N LEU A 169 5.33 5.45 10.28
CA LEU A 169 3.94 5.63 10.68
C LEU A 169 3.26 4.29 10.99
N VAL A 170 3.65 3.25 10.24
CA VAL A 170 3.21 1.87 10.42
C VAL A 170 4.39 0.96 10.12
N ASP A 171 4.66 -0.01 10.98
CA ASP A 171 5.55 -1.15 10.70
C ASP A 171 4.88 -2.41 11.26
N ALA A 172 4.39 -3.26 10.36
CA ALA A 172 3.70 -4.49 10.68
C ALA A 172 4.48 -5.66 10.11
N ASN A 173 4.90 -6.58 10.98
CA ASN A 173 5.56 -7.82 10.59
C ASN A 173 4.66 -9.01 10.93
N PHE A 174 4.05 -9.61 9.91
CA PHE A 174 3.09 -10.70 10.05
C PHE A 174 3.76 -12.07 10.16
N THR A 175 5.09 -12.14 10.03
CA THR A 175 5.85 -13.39 10.18
C THR A 175 6.32 -13.65 11.62
N GLN A 176 6.16 -12.66 12.51
CA GLN A 176 6.45 -12.83 13.94
C GLN A 176 5.15 -13.20 14.68
N PRO A 177 5.17 -14.22 15.56
CA PRO A 177 3.99 -14.64 16.35
C PRO A 177 3.51 -13.54 17.30
N ALA A 178 4.34 -12.54 17.53
CA ALA A 178 4.03 -11.31 18.22
C ALA A 178 3.50 -10.26 17.22
N LEU A 179 2.24 -10.37 16.80
CA LEU A 179 1.42 -9.18 16.58
C LEU A 179 1.17 -8.52 17.95
N THR A 180 2.26 -8.20 18.67
CA THR A 180 2.23 -7.50 19.96
C THR A 180 1.85 -6.07 19.68
N GLU A 181 0.55 -5.78 19.84
CA GLU A 181 0.00 -4.56 20.44
C GLU A 181 0.39 -3.19 19.85
N LYS A 182 1.18 -3.14 18.78
CA LYS A 182 1.62 -1.93 18.07
C LYS A 182 1.05 -1.86 16.66
N LEU A 183 -0.16 -2.39 16.45
CA LEU A 183 -1.11 -1.61 15.67
C LEU A 183 -1.36 -0.35 16.49
N VAL A 184 -0.54 0.68 16.29
CA VAL A 184 -0.80 2.01 16.83
C VAL A 184 -2.20 2.34 16.35
N ARG A 185 -3.14 2.26 17.29
CA ARG A 185 -4.48 2.79 17.17
C ARG A 185 -4.28 4.15 16.52
N ALA A 186 -4.70 4.27 15.25
CA ALA A 186 -4.67 5.54 14.55
C ALA A 186 -5.24 6.58 15.51
N GLU A 187 -4.45 7.64 15.74
CA GLU A 187 -4.70 8.74 16.67
C GLU A 187 -6.21 9.02 16.85
N PRO A 188 -6.70 9.22 18.09
CA PRO A 188 -8.07 9.64 18.28
C PRO A 188 -8.25 10.98 17.57
N GLU A 189 -9.27 11.08 16.72
CA GLU A 189 -9.69 12.34 16.11
C GLU A 189 -9.70 13.45 17.17
N ALA A 190 -8.84 14.45 17.01
CA ALA A 190 -8.89 15.66 17.83
C ALA A 190 -10.22 16.37 17.53
N GLY A 191 -11.26 16.03 18.30
CA GLY A 191 -12.59 16.63 18.21
C GLY A 191 -13.76 15.66 18.18
N ALA A 192 -13.56 14.35 18.03
CA ALA A 192 -14.67 13.42 18.04
C ALA A 192 -15.10 13.08 19.47
N LYS A 193 -16.22 13.65 19.89
CA LYS A 193 -17.03 13.04 20.95
C LYS A 193 -17.60 11.73 20.41
N VAL A 194 -16.80 10.66 20.46
CA VAL A 194 -17.29 9.31 20.25
C VAL A 194 -18.20 8.99 21.42
N ALA A 195 -19.52 9.01 21.18
CA ALA A 195 -20.45 8.35 22.06
C ALA A 195 -20.10 6.87 22.07
N SER A 196 -19.40 6.43 23.11
CA SER A 196 -19.00 5.04 23.31
C SER A 196 -20.23 4.18 23.57
N LYS A 197 -20.83 3.62 22.52
CA LYS A 197 -21.47 2.31 22.68
C LYS A 197 -20.34 1.28 22.81
N PRO A 198 -20.36 0.42 23.83
CA PRO A 198 -19.43 -0.72 23.88
C PRO A 198 -19.61 -1.52 22.58
N ALA A 199 -18.51 -1.73 21.85
CA ALA A 199 -18.54 -2.62 20.68
C ALA A 199 -19.00 -4.01 21.15
N ASP A 200 -19.88 -4.64 20.36
CA ASP A 200 -20.44 -5.95 20.66
C ASP A 200 -19.30 -6.96 20.90
N PRO A 201 -19.22 -7.60 22.08
CA PRO A 201 -18.20 -8.60 22.39
C PRO A 201 -18.08 -9.68 21.31
N ARG A 202 -19.19 -10.02 20.64
CA ARG A 202 -19.20 -11.01 19.54
C ARG A 202 -18.44 -10.53 18.32
N LEU A 203 -18.48 -9.23 18.02
CA LEU A 203 -17.76 -8.66 16.88
C LEU A 203 -16.25 -8.65 17.15
N ASN A 204 -15.84 -8.37 18.40
CA ASN A 204 -14.44 -8.45 18.81
C ASN A 204 -13.95 -9.91 18.78
N SER A 205 -14.74 -10.86 19.28
CA SER A 205 -14.40 -12.28 19.19
C SER A 205 -14.30 -12.79 17.75
N LEU A 206 -15.13 -12.27 16.83
CA LEU A 206 -15.04 -12.61 15.41
C LEU A 206 -13.79 -12.03 14.75
N LEU A 207 -13.40 -10.81 15.12
CA LEU A 207 -12.15 -10.18 14.69
C LEU A 207 -10.94 -10.96 15.20
N ASP A 208 -10.94 -11.35 16.48
CA ASP A 208 -9.88 -12.15 17.09
C ASP A 208 -9.78 -13.54 16.45
N LEU A 209 -10.92 -14.19 16.18
CA LEU A 209 -10.96 -15.47 15.48
C LEU A 209 -10.49 -15.33 14.02
N SER A 210 -10.88 -14.27 13.33
CA SER A 210 -10.42 -14.01 11.95
C SER A 210 -8.92 -13.77 11.91
N LEU A 211 -8.39 -13.01 12.87
CA LEU A 211 -6.95 -12.80 13.03
C LEU A 211 -6.23 -14.11 13.38
N ALA A 212 -6.79 -14.94 14.26
CA ALA A 212 -6.21 -16.24 14.58
C ALA A 212 -6.18 -17.18 13.36
N LEU A 213 -7.28 -17.27 12.62
CA LEU A 213 -7.41 -18.13 11.44
C LEU A 213 -6.53 -17.68 10.26
N LEU A 214 -6.39 -16.36 10.07
CA LEU A 214 -5.53 -15.81 9.01
C LEU A 214 -4.03 -15.97 9.31
N ASN A 215 -3.66 -16.21 10.57
CA ASN A 215 -2.27 -16.42 11.00
C ASN A 215 -1.93 -17.90 11.28
N SER A 216 -2.92 -18.80 11.32
CA SER A 216 -2.68 -20.24 11.47
C SER A 216 -2.58 -20.94 10.10
N ASN A 217 -1.39 -21.37 9.73
CA ASN A 217 -1.08 -22.10 8.48
C ASN A 217 -1.52 -23.59 8.46
N GLU A 218 -2.54 -23.97 9.22
CA GLU A 218 -3.04 -25.35 9.23
C GLU A 218 -4.55 -25.40 8.97
N PHE A 219 -4.93 -25.49 7.69
CA PHE A 219 -6.19 -26.14 7.32
C PHE A 219 -5.96 -27.65 7.39
N LEU A 220 -6.43 -28.27 8.47
CA LEU A 220 -6.69 -29.71 8.47
C LEU A 220 -7.88 -29.94 7.53
N TYR A 221 -7.65 -30.54 6.37
CA TYR A 221 -8.73 -31.14 5.59
C TYR A 221 -9.28 -32.30 6.41
N ILE A 222 -10.58 -32.28 6.71
CA ILE A 222 -11.32 -33.49 7.09
C ILE A 222 -12.04 -33.93 5.83
N ASP A 223 -11.75 -35.16 5.38
CA ASP A 223 -12.43 -35.85 4.27
C ASP A 223 -13.95 -35.95 4.48
#